data_AF-A0A8B2ZGZ7-F1
#
_entry.id   AF-A0A8B2ZGZ7-F1
#
_cell.length_a   1.000
_cell.length_b   1.000
_cell.length_c   1.000
_cell.angle_alpha   90.00
_cell.angle_beta   90.00
_cell.angle_gamma   90.00
#
_symmetry.space_group_name_H-M   'P 1'
#
loop_
_entity.id
_entity.type
_entity.pdbx_description
1 polymer ?
#
loop_
_entity_poly.entity_id
_entity_poly.type
_entity_poly.pdbx_seq_one_letter_code
_entity_poly.pdbx_strand_id
1 'polypeptide(L)' 'MTNLQDMFKEIEDNVQNRLEGLPIFDNYKDILKQIINIDEHVFEMLYDEDTENVDDYKLNDVDLTTVHERLAQFLN' A
#
# COMPACT_ATOMS: atom_id res chain seq x y z
N MET A 1 18.27 -1.05 0.09
CA MET A 1 17.07 -1.12 0.93
C MET A 1 15.92 -0.82 0.01
N THR A 2 15.00 -1.76 -0.15
CA THR A 2 13.73 -1.54 -0.84
C THR A 2 12.96 -0.50 -0.03
N ASN A 3 12.51 0.58 -0.66
CA ASN A 3 11.75 1.62 0.04
C ASN A 3 10.26 1.20 0.17
N LEU A 4 9.46 1.91 0.97
CA LEU A 4 8.04 1.56 1.17
C LEU A 4 7.25 1.54 -0.14
N GLN A 5 7.59 2.41 -1.09
CA GLN A 5 6.93 2.51 -2.40
C GLN A 5 7.17 1.25 -3.23
N ASP A 6 8.42 0.80 -3.30
CA ASP A 6 8.82 -0.41 -4.03
C ASP A 6 8.15 -1.66 -3.39
N MET A 7 8.12 -1.73 -2.06
CA MET A 7 7.44 -2.81 -1.33
C MET A 7 5.94 -2.82 -1.61
N PHE A 8 5.30 -1.65 -1.62
CA PHE A 8 3.88 -1.53 -1.89
C PHE A 8 3.55 -1.97 -3.33
N LYS A 9 4.32 -1.53 -4.32
CA LYS A 9 4.16 -1.93 -5.72
C LYS A 9 4.25 -3.44 -5.92
N GLU A 10 5.23 -4.09 -5.29
CA GLU A 10 5.38 -5.54 -5.39
C GLU A 10 4.16 -6.28 -4.78
N ILE A 11 3.60 -5.76 -3.69
CA ILE A 11 2.38 -6.32 -3.07
C ILE A 11 1.17 -6.08 -3.97
N GLU A 12 1.02 -4.87 -4.52
CA GLU A 12 -0.04 -4.50 -5.45
C GLU A 12 -0.04 -5.42 -6.68
N ASP A 13 1.12 -5.59 -7.33
CA ASP A 13 1.31 -6.49 -8.48
C ASP A 13 0.93 -7.93 -8.12
N ASN A 14 1.37 -8.42 -6.95
CA ASN A 14 1.03 -9.76 -6.48
C ASN A 14 -0.48 -9.94 -6.24
N VAL A 15 -1.13 -8.94 -5.65
CA VAL A 15 -2.58 -8.96 -5.42
C VAL A 15 -3.32 -8.87 -6.74
N GLN A 16 -2.92 -7.98 -7.65
CA GLN A 16 -3.52 -7.84 -8.97
C GLN A 16 -3.43 -9.14 -9.78
N ASN A 17 -2.27 -9.79 -9.80
CA ASN A 17 -2.08 -11.07 -10.47
C ASN A 17 -2.97 -12.19 -9.90
N ARG A 18 -3.23 -12.19 -8.58
CA ARG A 18 -4.12 -13.18 -7.94
C ARG A 18 -5.60 -12.90 -8.19
N LEU A 19 -5.93 -11.63 -8.41
CA LEU A 19 -7.28 -11.14 -8.65
C LEU A 19 -7.61 -11.07 -10.15
N GLU A 20 -6.64 -11.32 -11.02
CA GLU A 20 -6.81 -11.36 -12.47
C GLU A 20 -7.93 -12.35 -12.86
N GLY A 21 -8.91 -11.86 -13.62
CA GLY A 21 -10.05 -12.65 -14.07
C GLY A 21 -11.26 -12.67 -13.12
N LEU A 22 -11.19 -12.05 -11.95
CA LEU A 22 -12.34 -11.84 -11.08
C LEU A 22 -13.02 -10.49 -11.40
N PRO A 23 -14.36 -10.37 -11.32
CA PRO A 23 -15.10 -9.14 -11.63
C PRO A 23 -15.06 -8.14 -10.46
N ILE A 24 -13.87 -7.63 -10.13
CA ILE A 24 -13.61 -6.77 -8.96
C ILE A 24 -13.11 -5.36 -9.32
N PHE A 25 -13.18 -5.01 -10.61
CA PHE A 25 -12.60 -3.80 -11.19
C PHE A 25 -12.96 -2.50 -10.45
N ASP A 26 -14.19 -2.36 -9.97
CA ASP A 26 -14.63 -1.10 -9.35
C ASP A 26 -14.21 -0.95 -7.87
N ASN A 27 -13.76 -2.03 -7.21
CA ASN A 27 -13.45 -2.03 -5.76
C ASN A 27 -12.00 -2.44 -5.45
N TYR A 28 -11.10 -2.45 -6.45
CA TYR A 28 -9.73 -2.93 -6.27
C TYR A 28 -8.97 -2.20 -5.16
N LYS A 29 -9.04 -0.86 -5.14
CA LYS A 29 -8.38 -0.02 -4.11
C LYS A 29 -8.87 -0.37 -2.71
N ASP A 30 -10.18 -0.51 -2.52
CA ASP A 30 -10.77 -0.88 -1.22
C ASP A 30 -10.35 -2.28 -0.77
N ILE A 31 -10.28 -3.24 -1.70
CA ILE A 31 -9.81 -4.60 -1.42
C ILE A 31 -8.33 -4.58 -1.03
N LEU A 32 -7.50 -3.86 -1.79
CA LEU A 32 -6.07 -3.74 -1.51
C LEU A 32 -5.84 -3.09 -0.14
N LYS A 33 -6.58 -2.02 0.18
CA LYS A 33 -6.57 -1.37 1.49
C LYS A 33 -6.94 -2.31 2.62
N GLN A 34 -7.97 -3.14 2.44
CA GLN A 34 -8.39 -4.15 3.42
C GLN A 34 -7.36 -5.27 3.60
N ILE A 35 -6.70 -5.71 2.52
CA ILE A 35 -5.66 -6.74 2.56
C ILE A 35 -4.45 -6.22 3.33
N ILE A 36 -3.91 -5.07 2.91
CA ILE A 36 -2.69 -4.49 3.46
C ILE A 36 -2.94 -4.02 4.89
N ASN A 37 -4.07 -3.37 5.16
CA ASN A 37 -4.53 -2.93 6.47
C ASN A 37 -3.47 -2.11 7.22
N ILE A 38 -3.06 -1.00 6.62
CA ILE A 38 -2.16 0.02 7.18
C ILE A 38 -2.92 1.33 7.38
N ASP A 39 -2.25 2.34 7.95
CA ASP A 39 -2.81 3.68 8.07
C ASP A 39 -3.32 4.20 6.73
N GLU A 40 -4.51 4.82 6.75
CA GLU A 40 -5.18 5.29 5.55
C GLU A 40 -4.36 6.32 4.79
N HIS A 41 -3.74 7.27 5.48
CA HIS A 41 -2.98 8.31 4.79
C HIS A 41 -1.70 7.76 4.15
N VAL A 42 -1.05 6.80 4.81
CA VAL A 42 0.10 6.11 4.21
C VAL A 42 -0.32 5.26 3.02
N PHE A 43 -1.47 4.58 3.12
CA PHE A 43 -2.00 3.81 2.00
C PHE A 43 -2.26 4.71 0.79
N GLU A 44 -2.95 5.83 0.97
CA GLU A 44 -3.26 6.76 -0.13
C GLU A 44 -1.97 7.31 -0.76
N MET A 45 -0.99 7.73 0.05
CA MET A 45 0.31 8.20 -0.46
C MET A 45 1.05 7.12 -1.28
N LEU A 46 1.08 5.88 -0.77
CA LEU A 46 1.75 4.77 -1.45
C LEU A 46 0.99 4.36 -2.72
N TYR A 47 -0.34 4.38 -2.69
CA TYR A 47 -1.17 4.02 -3.84
C TYR A 47 -1.09 5.06 -4.97
N ASP A 48 -1.11 6.34 -4.63
CA ASP A 48 -1.03 7.43 -5.61
C ASP A 48 0.41 7.69 -6.11
N GLU A 49 1.38 6.93 -5.58
CA GLU A 49 2.83 7.12 -5.77
C GLU A 49 3.33 8.53 -5.42
N ASP A 50 2.57 9.24 -4.59
CA ASP A 50 2.72 10.66 -4.33
C ASP A 50 3.69 10.94 -3.17
N THR A 51 4.92 10.46 -3.36
CA THR A 51 6.01 10.65 -2.40
C THR A 51 6.57 12.07 -2.40
N GLU A 52 6.18 12.91 -3.37
CA GLU A 52 6.60 14.31 -3.45
C GLU A 52 5.74 15.23 -2.57
N ASN A 53 4.46 14.89 -2.35
CA ASN A 53 3.54 15.67 -1.51
C ASN A 53 3.28 15.00 -0.15
N VAL A 54 4.28 14.31 0.42
CA VAL A 54 4.21 13.63 1.73
C VAL A 54 3.61 14.52 2.84
N ASP A 55 3.88 15.82 2.80
CA ASP A 55 3.38 16.80 3.78
C ASP A 55 1.84 16.94 3.76
N ASP A 56 1.19 16.64 2.61
CA ASP A 56 -0.26 16.68 2.45
C ASP A 56 -0.95 15.47 3.11
N TYR A 57 -0.22 14.38 3.37
CA TYR A 57 -0.74 13.14 3.93
C TYR A 57 -0.70 13.09 5.48
N LYS A 58 -0.36 14.19 6.18
CA LYS A 58 -0.37 14.25 7.66
C LYS A 58 0.33 13.07 8.36
N LEU A 59 1.47 12.61 7.83
CA LEU A 59 2.18 11.42 8.33
C LEU A 59 2.95 11.63 9.64
N ASN A 60 2.92 12.83 10.22
CA ASN A 60 3.69 13.19 11.42
C ASN A 60 3.39 12.32 12.64
N ASP A 61 2.18 11.77 12.75
CA ASP A 61 1.75 10.91 13.85
C ASP A 61 1.69 9.42 13.46
N VAL A 62 2.11 9.06 12.24
CA VAL A 62 2.03 7.69 11.75
C VAL A 62 3.32 6.92 12.04
N ASP A 63 3.16 5.73 12.61
CA ASP A 63 4.28 4.81 12.81
C ASP A 63 4.65 4.10 11.50
N LEU A 64 5.54 4.72 10.73
CA LEU A 64 6.09 4.16 9.50
C LEU A 64 6.90 2.87 9.71
N THR A 65 7.37 2.60 10.93
CA THR A 65 8.06 1.34 11.25
C THR A 65 7.06 0.19 11.24
N THR A 66 5.92 0.37 11.91
CA THR A 66 4.82 -0.61 11.88
C THR A 66 4.29 -0.83 10.46
N VAL A 67 4.19 0.23 9.64
CA VAL A 67 3.81 0.09 8.22
C VAL A 67 4.83 -0.76 7.47
N HIS A 68 6.12 -0.47 7.61
CA HIS A 68 7.18 -1.25 6.98
C HIS A 68 7.11 -2.73 7.37
N GLU A 69 7.00 -3.04 8.66
CA GLU A 69 6.86 -4.41 9.16
C GLU A 69 5.63 -5.11 8.57
N ARG A 70 4.51 -4.39 8.44
CA ARG A 70 3.30 -4.93 7.84
C ARG A 70 3.48 -5.26 6.36
N LEU A 71 4.08 -4.36 5.57
CA LEU A 71 4.35 -4.63 4.15
C LEU A 71 5.34 -5.80 3.99
N ALA A 72 6.36 -5.89 4.84
CA ALA A 72 7.33 -6.99 4.80
C ALA A 72 6.70 -8.38 5.02
N GLN A 73 5.55 -8.48 5.69
CA GLN A 73 4.83 -9.75 5.87
C GLN A 73 4.26 -10.32 4.56
N PHE A 74 4.06 -9.49 3.54
CA PHE A 74 3.56 -9.94 2.23
C PHE A 74 4.67 -10.34 1.26
N LEU A 75 5.91 -9.97 1.57
CA LEU A 75 7.10 -10.21 0.74
C LEU A 75 7.95 -11.41 1.21
N ASN A 76 7.59 -12.01 2.35
CA ASN A 76 8.21 -13.24 2.88
C ASN A 76 7.30 -14.45 2.64
#